data_AF-A0A534EQU3-F1
#
_entry.id   AF-A0A534EQU3-F1
#
_cell.length_a   1.000
_cell.length_b   1.000
_cell.length_c   1.000
_cell.angle_alpha   90.00
_cell.angle_beta   90.00
_cell.angle_gamma   90.00
#
_symmetry.space_group_name_H-M   'P 1'
#
loop_
_entity.id
_entity.type
_entity.pdbx_description
1 polymer ?
#
loop_
_entity_poly.entity_id
_entity_poly.type
_entity_poly.pdbx_seq_one_letter_code
_entity_poly.pdbx_strand_id
1 'polypeptide(L)'
;MAAAYSRSCANRLGGLPGAILLLTYASALAVTACGSGSAPDMSGGTPPVIPPGITAQPANQSVPMGLSATFAVTATGSSPQFQWTKDGAMIAGATGGTYRTPATAFADSGAAFAVTVSNAAGSVTSTAAMLSVTARAPTAGDLRFQQVDAPYIVNGWGNAGVALSTFLLGRMAESFAPSIGTPFYVGSNGNCSPTPVTNGTGCAWAFSEFPYTATPADTVAAGYAGDFYDSFQTDLQSSAWPGFSNGLSPASPASVITSLDLEPASVLFGLSWVQSAQQTGFLMQQNTVAPADLQAAATHEGAAGRVITALSDNNGQITYLSYAWLADTATIYEARAVFTPTAGAVAAAATLAKQGYILTATGQADSSGNLVLVGTRVEGDSLPRPFVAAQGSLQVTAMQQQGYAPVGVIVDLTQTDPYAYLGER
;
A
#
# COMPACT_ATOMS: atom_id res chain seq x y z
N MET A 1 20.49 -16.51 -65.58
CA MET A 1 20.49 -16.32 -67.05
C MET A 1 19.04 -16.16 -67.51
N ALA A 2 18.78 -15.09 -68.27
CA ALA A 2 17.58 -14.73 -69.07
C ALA A 2 16.20 -14.71 -68.37
N ALA A 3 15.55 -13.55 -68.12
CA ALA A 3 14.93 -12.59 -69.07
C ALA A 3 13.63 -13.14 -69.69
N ALA A 4 12.56 -12.40 -69.99
CA ALA A 4 12.04 -11.05 -69.73
C ALA A 4 10.69 -10.98 -70.50
N TYR A 5 9.69 -10.20 -70.07
CA TYR A 5 8.65 -9.58 -70.94
C TYR A 5 8.03 -8.40 -70.14
N SER A 6 8.34 -7.12 -70.47
CA SER A 6 7.66 -6.22 -71.45
C SER A 6 6.24 -5.79 -70.99
N ARG A 7 5.78 -4.53 -70.92
CA ARG A 7 6.14 -3.26 -71.61
C ARG A 7 5.47 -2.05 -70.90
N SER A 8 6.16 -0.91 -70.96
CA SER A 8 5.76 0.49 -71.27
C SER A 8 4.66 1.30 -70.55
N CYS A 9 5.10 2.52 -70.18
CA CYS A 9 4.38 3.72 -69.73
C CYS A 9 3.38 4.31 -70.74
N ALA A 10 2.36 5.03 -70.25
CA ALA A 10 1.99 6.37 -70.75
C ALA A 10 0.94 7.08 -69.86
N ASN A 11 1.22 8.36 -69.63
CA ASN A 11 0.44 9.42 -68.99
C ASN A 11 -1.06 9.52 -69.36
N ARG A 12 -1.87 10.09 -68.45
CA ARG A 12 -2.83 11.19 -68.73
C ARG A 12 -3.47 11.72 -67.44
N LEU A 13 -2.90 12.77 -66.87
CA LEU A 13 -3.61 13.74 -66.03
C LEU A 13 -4.02 14.90 -66.94
N GLY A 14 -5.31 15.22 -66.98
CA GLY A 14 -5.86 16.39 -67.68
C GLY A 14 -7.00 17.00 -66.89
N GLY A 15 -7.00 18.33 -66.78
CA GLY A 15 -8.15 19.13 -66.31
C GLY A 15 -7.82 20.26 -65.31
N LEU A 16 -7.29 21.39 -65.82
CA LEU A 16 -7.26 22.75 -65.22
C LEU A 16 -8.64 23.45 -65.38
N PRO A 17 -8.96 24.69 -64.89
CA PRO A 17 -8.06 25.79 -64.46
C PRO A 17 -8.49 26.72 -63.27
N GLY A 18 -7.56 27.60 -62.86
CA GLY A 18 -7.78 28.83 -62.07
C GLY A 18 -6.51 29.24 -61.29
N ALA A 19 -5.42 29.71 -61.92
CA ALA A 19 -5.10 31.12 -62.22
C ALA A 19 -5.15 32.04 -60.97
N ILE A 20 -4.21 32.92 -60.58
CA ILE A 20 -3.02 33.63 -61.12
C ILE A 20 -2.54 34.50 -59.89
N LEU A 21 -1.28 34.76 -59.51
CA LEU A 21 -0.21 35.54 -60.16
C LEU A 21 1.09 35.50 -59.31
N LEU A 22 2.24 35.37 -59.98
CA LEU A 22 3.62 35.51 -59.47
C LEU A 22 4.08 36.98 -59.42
N LEU A 23 5.11 37.27 -58.63
CA LEU A 23 6.17 38.21 -59.01
C LEU A 23 7.50 37.84 -58.32
N THR A 24 8.42 37.28 -59.10
CA THR A 24 9.85 37.12 -58.82
C THR A 24 10.61 38.28 -59.46
N TYR A 25 11.69 38.74 -58.82
CA TYR A 25 12.75 39.50 -59.49
C TYR A 25 14.10 38.96 -59.03
N ALA A 26 14.82 38.33 -59.95
CA ALA A 26 16.22 37.99 -59.84
C ALA A 26 16.94 38.71 -60.98
N SER A 27 17.93 39.52 -60.64
CA SER A 27 18.85 40.13 -61.61
C SER A 27 20.26 40.03 -61.05
N ALA A 28 21.09 39.25 -61.74
CA ALA A 28 22.51 39.15 -61.51
C ALA A 28 23.24 40.28 -62.25
N LEU A 29 24.22 40.90 -61.59
CA LEU A 29 25.28 41.70 -62.22
C LEU A 29 26.61 41.28 -61.58
N ALA A 30 27.64 41.07 -62.39
CA ALA A 30 28.96 40.64 -61.95
C ALA A 30 30.05 41.65 -62.37
N VAL A 31 30.98 41.90 -61.41
CA VAL A 31 32.40 42.37 -61.48
C VAL A 31 32.62 43.78 -62.08
N THR A 32 33.51 44.68 -61.62
CA THR A 32 34.79 44.65 -60.86
C THR A 32 35.10 46.08 -60.41
N ALA A 33 35.73 46.31 -59.25
CA ALA A 33 36.85 47.26 -59.08
C ALA A 33 37.31 47.38 -57.61
N CYS A 34 38.63 47.44 -57.46
CA CYS A 34 39.40 47.60 -56.23
C CYS A 34 39.19 49.00 -55.62
N GLY A 35 39.09 49.07 -54.29
CA GLY A 35 39.03 50.33 -53.55
C GLY A 35 39.34 50.08 -52.08
N SER A 36 40.61 50.28 -51.73
CA SER A 36 41.12 50.33 -50.36
C SER A 36 40.40 51.41 -49.55
N GLY A 37 39.57 50.98 -48.61
CA GLY A 37 38.98 51.83 -47.57
C GLY A 37 38.91 51.01 -46.29
N SER A 38 39.69 51.42 -45.29
CA SER A 38 39.78 50.79 -43.98
C SER A 38 38.38 50.47 -43.46
N ALA A 39 38.10 49.19 -43.23
CA ALA A 39 36.95 48.79 -42.45
C ALA A 39 37.02 49.54 -41.11
N PRO A 40 35.95 50.23 -40.67
CA PRO A 40 35.88 50.59 -39.27
C PRO A 40 35.96 49.26 -38.53
N ASP A 41 36.91 49.19 -37.61
CA ASP A 41 37.01 48.15 -36.60
C ASP A 41 35.61 47.99 -35.99
N MET A 42 34.88 46.95 -36.42
CA MET A 42 33.75 46.40 -35.66
C MET A 42 34.39 45.65 -34.50
N SER A 43 35.04 46.44 -33.63
CA SER A 43 35.50 46.04 -32.32
C SER A 43 34.33 45.32 -31.68
N GLY A 44 34.55 44.04 -31.40
CA GLY A 44 33.53 43.10 -30.96
C GLY A 44 32.88 43.56 -29.68
N GLY A 45 31.79 44.30 -29.81
CA GLY A 45 30.83 44.50 -28.73
C GLY A 45 30.19 43.16 -28.45
N THR A 46 30.61 42.49 -27.38
CA THR A 46 29.91 41.32 -26.86
C THR A 46 28.43 41.69 -26.67
N PRO A 47 27.47 40.86 -27.13
CA PRO A 47 26.05 41.16 -26.94
C PRO A 47 25.77 41.39 -25.45
N PRO A 48 24.92 42.38 -25.09
CA PRO A 48 24.71 42.74 -23.69
C PRO A 48 24.18 41.54 -22.90
N VAL A 49 24.87 41.19 -21.82
CA VAL A 49 24.47 40.11 -20.91
C VAL A 49 23.32 40.61 -20.05
N ILE A 50 22.14 40.04 -20.23
CA ILE A 50 20.93 40.37 -19.46
C ILE A 50 21.00 39.64 -18.12
N PRO A 51 20.88 40.33 -16.97
CA PRO A 51 20.91 39.68 -15.65
C PRO A 51 19.78 38.65 -15.51
N PRO A 52 19.98 37.60 -14.69
CA PRO A 52 18.98 36.56 -14.54
C PRO A 52 17.76 37.08 -13.77
N GLY A 53 16.58 36.64 -14.17
CA GLY A 53 15.32 36.93 -13.48
C GLY A 53 14.46 35.67 -13.38
N ILE A 54 13.75 35.49 -12.26
CA ILE A 54 12.84 34.35 -12.06
C ILE A 54 11.41 34.80 -12.36
N THR A 55 10.77 34.16 -13.34
CA THR A 55 9.39 34.45 -13.75
C THR A 55 8.38 33.42 -13.22
N ALA A 56 8.85 32.23 -12.83
CA ALA A 56 8.04 31.25 -12.10
C ALA A 56 8.88 30.61 -10.99
N GLN A 57 8.41 30.73 -9.76
CA GLN A 57 9.03 30.15 -8.57
C GLN A 57 8.78 28.64 -8.50
N PRO A 58 9.67 27.86 -7.84
CA PRO A 58 9.35 26.48 -7.51
C PRO A 58 8.16 26.41 -6.56
N ALA A 59 7.25 25.47 -6.81
CA ALA A 59 6.09 25.22 -5.98
C ALA A 59 6.37 24.10 -4.96
N ASN A 60 5.73 24.17 -3.80
CA ASN A 60 5.73 23.09 -2.81
C ASN A 60 5.30 21.77 -3.44
N GLN A 61 5.90 20.66 -3.02
CA GLN A 61 5.58 19.33 -3.50
C GLN A 61 5.09 18.46 -2.35
N SER A 62 4.07 17.65 -2.61
CA SER A 62 3.59 16.61 -1.70
C SER A 62 3.66 15.28 -2.43
N VAL A 63 4.50 14.35 -1.97
CA VAL A 63 4.67 13.04 -2.60
C VAL A 63 4.68 11.91 -1.57
N PRO A 64 4.10 10.74 -1.90
CA PRO A 64 4.29 9.54 -1.09
C PRO A 64 5.76 9.15 -0.95
N MET A 65 6.13 8.61 0.22
CA MET A 65 7.44 8.02 0.46
C MET A 65 7.79 6.99 -0.62
N GLY A 66 9.07 6.87 -0.94
CA GLY A 66 9.57 5.98 -2.00
C GLY A 66 9.37 6.52 -3.42
N LEU A 67 8.60 7.60 -3.61
CA LEU A 67 8.50 8.32 -4.88
C LEU A 67 9.41 9.54 -4.90
N SER A 68 9.66 10.08 -6.10
CA SER A 68 10.44 11.31 -6.30
C SER A 68 9.53 12.53 -6.41
N ALA A 69 9.92 13.64 -5.79
CA ALA A 69 9.37 14.96 -6.06
C ALA A 69 10.14 15.65 -7.20
N THR A 70 9.47 16.53 -7.95
CA THR A 70 10.10 17.36 -8.99
C THR A 70 9.84 18.83 -8.69
N PHE A 71 10.90 19.60 -8.54
CA PHE A 71 10.88 21.06 -8.41
C PHE A 71 11.32 21.68 -9.74
N ALA A 72 10.68 22.78 -10.14
CA ALA A 72 10.96 23.46 -11.40
C ALA A 72 10.97 24.98 -11.20
N VAL A 73 11.87 25.66 -11.90
CA VAL A 73 11.95 27.13 -11.96
C VAL A 73 11.90 27.58 -13.41
N THR A 74 11.25 28.70 -13.68
CA THR A 74 11.39 29.38 -14.99
C THR A 74 12.21 30.64 -14.81
N ALA A 75 13.34 30.71 -15.51
CA ALA A 75 14.26 31.83 -15.45
C ALA A 75 14.46 32.47 -16.83
N THR A 76 14.81 33.75 -16.80
CA THR A 76 15.14 34.62 -17.94
C THR A 76 16.58 35.13 -17.78
N GLY A 77 17.09 35.84 -18.78
CA GLY A 77 18.46 36.36 -18.81
C GLY A 77 19.36 35.58 -19.78
N SER A 78 20.54 36.11 -20.03
CA SER A 78 21.49 35.51 -20.97
C SER A 78 22.13 34.26 -20.36
N SER A 79 21.92 33.09 -20.98
CA SER A 79 22.53 31.79 -20.61
C SER A 79 22.52 31.47 -19.09
N PRO A 80 21.35 31.39 -18.45
CA PRO A 80 21.25 31.18 -17.00
C PRO A 80 21.89 29.85 -16.58
N GLN A 81 22.70 29.89 -15.54
CA GLN A 81 23.21 28.73 -14.84
C GLN A 81 22.40 28.51 -13.57
N PHE A 82 22.13 27.25 -13.21
CA PHE A 82 21.31 26.90 -12.05
C PHE A 82 22.16 26.14 -11.04
N GLN A 83 21.84 26.31 -9.75
CA GLN A 83 22.35 25.47 -8.69
C GLN A 83 21.27 25.30 -7.62
N TRP A 84 20.76 24.08 -7.46
CA TRP A 84 19.80 23.76 -6.41
C TRP A 84 20.46 23.53 -5.06
N THR A 85 19.70 23.85 -4.01
CA THR A 85 20.06 23.65 -2.61
C THR A 85 18.92 22.93 -1.89
N LYS A 86 19.27 22.11 -0.90
CA LYS A 86 18.36 21.50 0.08
C LYS A 86 18.77 22.03 1.45
N ASP A 87 17.86 22.69 2.16
CA ASP A 87 18.11 23.26 3.49
C ASP A 87 19.35 24.17 3.53
N GLY A 88 19.59 24.90 2.43
CA GLY A 88 20.74 25.78 2.27
C GLY A 88 22.05 25.10 1.84
N ALA A 89 22.11 23.76 1.83
CA ALA A 89 23.27 23.00 1.36
C ALA A 89 23.19 22.73 -0.16
N MET A 90 24.31 22.86 -0.86
CA MET A 90 24.38 22.63 -2.30
C MET A 90 24.13 21.16 -2.67
N ILE A 91 23.23 20.93 -3.63
CA ILE A 91 23.01 19.59 -4.20
C ILE A 91 23.97 19.40 -5.38
N ALA A 92 24.96 18.53 -5.22
CA ALA A 92 25.96 18.27 -6.26
C ALA A 92 25.30 17.81 -7.58
N GLY A 93 25.66 18.45 -8.69
CA GLY A 93 25.17 18.11 -10.03
C GLY A 93 23.76 18.61 -10.37
N ALA A 94 23.06 19.27 -9.45
CA ALA A 94 21.72 19.80 -9.71
C ALA A 94 21.79 21.18 -10.41
N THR A 95 22.13 21.17 -11.70
CA THR A 95 22.41 22.37 -12.51
C THR A 95 21.37 22.70 -13.59
N GLY A 96 20.22 22.01 -13.58
CA GLY A 96 19.11 22.26 -14.50
C GLY A 96 18.03 23.19 -13.93
N GLY A 97 17.15 23.70 -14.81
CA GLY A 97 15.94 24.43 -14.41
C GLY A 97 14.89 23.56 -13.68
N THR A 98 15.11 22.24 -13.63
CA THR A 98 14.33 21.29 -12.85
C THR A 98 15.27 20.45 -11.98
N TYR A 99 14.83 20.13 -10.76
CA TYR A 99 15.48 19.16 -9.88
C TYR A 99 14.48 18.07 -9.48
N ARG A 100 14.89 16.82 -9.69
CA ARG A 100 14.14 15.65 -9.24
C ARG A 100 14.86 15.02 -8.06
N THR A 101 14.16 14.83 -6.95
CA THR A 101 14.74 14.18 -5.77
C THR A 101 15.02 12.70 -6.05
N PRO A 102 15.97 12.07 -5.32
CA PRO A 102 15.94 10.63 -5.10
C PRO A 102 14.58 10.16 -4.54
N ALA A 103 14.38 8.85 -4.43
CA ALA A 103 13.23 8.31 -3.72
C ALA A 103 13.18 8.91 -2.30
N THR A 104 12.06 9.53 -1.97
CA THR A 104 11.91 10.28 -0.71
C THR A 104 11.75 9.35 0.48
N ALA A 105 12.36 9.71 1.60
CA ALA A 105 12.09 9.14 2.92
C ALA A 105 11.36 10.18 3.79
N PHE A 106 10.67 9.76 4.85
CA PHE A 106 10.04 10.73 5.75
C PHE A 106 11.03 11.72 6.39
N ALA A 107 12.29 11.31 6.56
CA ALA A 107 13.37 12.20 7.00
C ALA A 107 13.64 13.37 6.02
N ASP A 108 13.16 13.29 4.79
CA ASP A 108 13.19 14.40 3.82
C ASP A 108 12.01 15.37 3.96
N SER A 109 10.97 15.01 4.74
CA SER A 109 9.81 15.87 4.93
C SER A 109 10.19 17.13 5.69
N GLY A 110 9.64 18.27 5.25
CA GLY A 110 10.02 19.58 5.76
C GLY A 110 11.33 20.13 5.18
N ALA A 111 11.98 19.44 4.24
CA ALA A 111 13.14 20.00 3.54
C ALA A 111 12.73 21.16 2.62
N ALA A 112 13.54 22.22 2.62
CA ALA A 112 13.36 23.40 1.79
C ALA A 112 14.28 23.36 0.56
N PHE A 113 13.68 23.42 -0.63
CA PHE A 113 14.40 23.44 -1.91
C PHE A 113 14.39 24.84 -2.51
N ALA A 114 15.57 25.37 -2.81
CA ALA A 114 15.74 26.66 -3.47
C ALA A 114 16.80 26.55 -4.58
N VAL A 115 16.71 27.40 -5.58
CA VAL A 115 17.65 27.45 -6.71
C VAL A 115 18.24 28.85 -6.85
N THR A 116 19.56 28.92 -6.99
CA THR A 116 20.25 30.14 -7.39
C THR A 116 20.47 30.10 -8.89
N VAL A 117 20.02 31.15 -9.57
CA VAL A 117 20.21 31.36 -11.00
C VAL A 117 21.25 32.46 -11.19
N SER A 118 22.31 32.19 -11.96
CA SER A 118 23.42 33.12 -12.14
C SER A 118 23.91 33.19 -13.57
N ASN A 119 24.45 34.35 -13.96
CA ASN A 119 25.26 34.54 -15.15
C ASN A 119 26.31 35.63 -14.90
N ALA A 120 27.04 36.06 -15.95
CA ALA A 120 28.09 37.07 -15.81
C ALA A 120 27.60 38.47 -15.38
N ALA A 121 26.29 38.75 -15.48
CA ALA A 121 25.69 40.03 -15.07
C ALA A 121 25.11 40.01 -13.64
N GLY A 122 25.02 38.85 -12.98
CA GLY A 122 24.57 38.74 -11.59
C GLY A 122 23.93 37.41 -11.24
N SER A 123 23.29 37.37 -10.07
CA SER A 123 22.55 36.20 -9.58
C SER A 123 21.26 36.59 -8.87
N VAL A 124 20.31 35.66 -8.86
CA VAL A 124 19.03 35.74 -8.14
C VAL A 124 18.70 34.37 -7.54
N THR A 125 18.21 34.33 -6.31
CA THR A 125 17.79 33.10 -5.64
C THR A 125 16.27 33.04 -5.58
N SER A 126 15.72 31.84 -5.81
CA SER A 126 14.28 31.60 -5.74
C SER A 126 13.74 31.71 -4.30
N THR A 127 12.42 31.82 -4.16
CA THR A 127 11.79 31.45 -2.90
C THR A 127 11.99 29.95 -2.64
N ALA A 128 11.97 29.56 -1.37
CA ALA A 128 12.05 28.16 -1.00
C ALA A 128 10.71 27.43 -1.25
N ALA A 129 10.78 26.25 -1.84
CA ALA A 129 9.67 25.32 -1.98
C ALA A 129 9.82 24.17 -0.98
N MET A 130 8.76 23.86 -0.24
CA MET A 130 8.74 22.82 0.77
C MET A 130 8.43 21.45 0.17
N LEU A 131 9.14 20.42 0.64
CA LEU A 131 8.78 19.03 0.42
C LEU A 131 7.94 18.52 1.60
N SER A 132 6.73 18.04 1.31
CA SER A 132 5.95 17.21 2.23
C SER A 132 6.02 15.77 1.75
N VAL A 133 6.63 14.88 2.54
CA VAL A 133 6.58 13.45 2.26
C VAL A 133 5.37 12.88 2.98
N THR A 134 4.39 12.44 2.21
CA THR A 134 3.22 11.73 2.74
C THR A 134 3.51 10.25 2.77
N ALA A 135 2.68 9.50 3.48
CA ALA A 135 2.83 8.07 3.45
C ALA A 135 2.46 7.47 2.07
N ARG A 136 2.99 6.28 1.79
CA ARG A 136 2.55 5.51 0.63
C ARG A 136 1.31 4.70 0.98
N ALA A 137 0.40 4.57 0.02
CA ALA A 137 -0.67 3.58 0.13
C ALA A 137 -0.05 2.17 0.33
N PRO A 138 -0.72 1.26 1.06
CA PRO A 138 -0.33 -0.14 1.09
C PRO A 138 -0.14 -0.66 -0.33
N THR A 139 0.93 -1.44 -0.54
CA THR A 139 1.26 -2.01 -1.84
C THR A 139 0.94 -3.49 -1.88
N ALA A 140 0.81 -4.06 -3.08
CA ALA A 140 0.71 -5.50 -3.27
C ALA A 140 1.67 -6.30 -2.38
N GLY A 141 1.13 -7.29 -1.66
CA GLY A 141 1.88 -8.11 -0.71
C GLY A 141 2.07 -7.53 0.69
N ASP A 142 1.44 -6.40 1.06
CA ASP A 142 1.61 -5.84 2.40
C ASP A 142 0.83 -6.61 3.48
N LEU A 143 1.40 -7.74 3.91
CA LEU A 143 0.79 -8.64 4.90
C LEU A 143 0.51 -7.96 6.25
N ARG A 144 1.09 -6.78 6.54
CA ARG A 144 0.88 -6.07 7.81
C ARG A 144 -0.58 -5.69 8.06
N PHE A 145 -1.40 -5.62 7.01
CA PHE A 145 -2.81 -5.19 7.11
C PHE A 145 -3.83 -6.33 7.06
N GLN A 146 -3.41 -7.59 7.23
CA GLN A 146 -4.22 -8.79 6.98
C GLN A 146 -4.66 -8.95 5.53
N GLN A 147 -4.00 -9.83 4.76
CA GLN A 147 -4.46 -10.31 3.44
C GLN A 147 -4.70 -9.28 2.33
N VAL A 148 -4.51 -7.97 2.57
CA VAL A 148 -5.07 -6.89 1.75
C VAL A 148 -4.54 -6.83 0.33
N ASP A 149 -3.52 -7.60 -0.03
CA ASP A 149 -3.15 -7.72 -1.43
C ASP A 149 -2.32 -8.99 -1.69
N ALA A 150 -2.82 -10.14 -1.23
CA ALA A 150 -2.40 -11.41 -1.82
C ALA A 150 -2.68 -11.29 -3.33
N PRO A 151 -1.63 -11.40 -4.17
CA PRO A 151 -1.46 -10.60 -5.37
C PRO A 151 -2.69 -10.55 -6.27
N TYR A 152 -2.92 -9.39 -6.91
CA TYR A 152 -3.87 -9.08 -7.98
C TYR A 152 -4.07 -10.15 -9.10
N ILE A 153 -3.31 -11.24 -9.06
CA ILE A 153 -3.29 -12.40 -9.94
C ILE A 153 -4.08 -13.60 -9.39
N VAL A 154 -4.97 -13.46 -8.39
CA VAL A 154 -5.99 -14.53 -8.16
C VAL A 154 -7.06 -14.55 -9.30
N ASN A 155 -6.63 -14.32 -10.54
CA ASN A 155 -7.26 -14.85 -11.75
C ASN A 155 -6.99 -16.36 -11.79
N GLY A 156 -7.67 -17.10 -10.91
CA GLY A 156 -7.34 -18.50 -10.65
C GLY A 156 -8.31 -19.21 -9.71
N TRP A 157 -9.40 -18.55 -9.29
CA TRP A 157 -10.55 -19.18 -8.61
C TRP A 157 -11.25 -20.29 -9.43
N GLY A 158 -10.72 -20.61 -10.61
CA GLY A 158 -11.15 -21.76 -11.40
C GLY A 158 -10.59 -23.06 -10.84
N ASN A 159 -11.48 -23.88 -10.28
CA ASN A 159 -11.35 -25.33 -10.08
C ASN A 159 -10.37 -25.87 -9.01
N ALA A 160 -9.74 -25.05 -8.17
CA ALA A 160 -8.84 -25.56 -7.12
C ALA A 160 -9.57 -26.20 -5.91
N GLY A 161 -10.88 -25.94 -5.74
CA GLY A 161 -11.70 -26.54 -4.70
C GLY A 161 -12.92 -25.68 -4.34
N VAL A 162 -13.88 -26.28 -3.63
CA VAL A 162 -14.90 -25.53 -2.88
C VAL A 162 -14.27 -25.02 -1.60
N ALA A 163 -14.65 -23.80 -1.17
CA ALA A 163 -14.33 -23.32 0.17
C ALA A 163 -14.78 -24.38 1.19
N LEU A 164 -13.89 -24.81 2.07
CA LEU A 164 -14.27 -25.60 3.22
C LEU A 164 -14.59 -24.63 4.37
N SER A 165 -15.48 -25.08 5.24
CA SER A 165 -15.77 -24.40 6.49
C SER A 165 -15.73 -25.49 7.53
N THR A 166 -14.77 -25.37 8.42
CA THR A 166 -14.40 -26.44 9.36
C THR A 166 -14.15 -25.84 10.74
N PHE A 167 -13.82 -26.72 11.68
CA PHE A 167 -13.50 -26.35 13.05
C PHE A 167 -12.08 -26.80 13.42
N LEU A 168 -11.37 -25.92 14.10
CA LEU A 168 -10.15 -26.24 14.81
C LEU A 168 -10.51 -26.61 16.25
N LEU A 169 -10.35 -27.88 16.62
CA LEU A 169 -10.50 -28.29 18.02
C LEU A 169 -9.32 -27.81 18.86
N GLY A 170 -9.55 -27.64 20.16
CA GLY A 170 -8.49 -27.39 21.12
C GLY A 170 -7.33 -28.39 20.98
N ARG A 171 -6.10 -27.87 20.95
CA ARG A 171 -4.85 -28.64 20.79
C ARG A 171 -4.61 -29.25 19.42
N MET A 172 -5.31 -28.79 18.39
CA MET A 172 -5.06 -29.16 17.01
C MET A 172 -4.40 -28.03 16.24
N ALA A 173 -3.81 -28.40 15.10
CA ALA A 173 -3.27 -27.45 14.15
C ALA A 173 -3.54 -27.93 12.72
N GLU A 174 -3.94 -27.01 11.86
CA GLU A 174 -4.21 -27.25 10.44
C GLU A 174 -3.48 -26.23 9.59
N SER A 175 -3.07 -26.64 8.39
CA SER A 175 -2.34 -25.78 7.46
C SER A 175 -2.80 -26.00 6.04
N PHE A 176 -2.97 -24.91 5.29
CA PHE A 176 -3.51 -24.91 3.95
C PHE A 176 -2.62 -24.09 3.02
N ALA A 177 -2.07 -24.71 1.99
CA ALA A 177 -1.19 -24.06 1.03
C ALA A 177 -1.35 -24.69 -0.38
N PRO A 178 -1.46 -23.88 -1.46
CA PRO A 178 -1.69 -22.43 -1.47
C PRO A 178 -3.15 -22.10 -1.13
N SER A 179 -3.37 -21.25 -0.12
CA SER A 179 -4.71 -20.82 0.27
C SER A 179 -4.70 -19.47 0.99
N ILE A 180 -5.84 -18.78 0.95
CA ILE A 180 -6.16 -17.72 1.90
C ILE A 180 -7.18 -18.26 2.89
N GLY A 181 -7.17 -17.74 4.12
CA GLY A 181 -8.03 -18.21 5.20
C GLY A 181 -8.82 -17.07 5.83
N THR A 182 -9.96 -17.31 6.46
CA THR A 182 -10.59 -16.27 7.27
C THR A 182 -9.87 -16.14 8.61
N PRO A 183 -9.86 -14.96 9.24
CA PRO A 183 -9.82 -14.89 10.71
C PRO A 183 -10.83 -15.87 11.33
N PHE A 184 -10.63 -16.24 12.59
CA PHE A 184 -11.67 -16.99 13.29
C PHE A 184 -12.99 -16.22 13.30
N TYR A 185 -14.06 -16.98 13.29
CA TYR A 185 -15.40 -16.43 13.32
C TYR A 185 -15.65 -15.73 14.66
N VAL A 186 -16.01 -14.45 14.60
CA VAL A 186 -16.19 -13.60 15.78
C VAL A 186 -17.67 -13.29 16.00
N GLY A 187 -18.20 -13.54 17.19
CA GLY A 187 -19.64 -13.36 17.43
C GLY A 187 -20.07 -13.28 18.88
N SER A 188 -21.39 -13.21 19.07
CA SER A 188 -22.03 -12.98 20.38
C SER A 188 -21.81 -14.10 21.40
N ASN A 189 -21.39 -15.29 20.95
CA ASN A 189 -21.15 -16.46 21.81
C ASN A 189 -19.66 -16.77 22.02
N GLY A 190 -18.77 -15.84 21.62
CA GLY A 190 -17.32 -16.08 21.54
C GLY A 190 -16.93 -16.93 20.33
N ASN A 191 -15.61 -17.06 20.09
CA ASN A 191 -15.10 -17.77 18.91
C ASN A 191 -15.10 -19.31 19.09
N CYS A 192 -15.41 -19.79 20.30
CA CYS A 192 -15.70 -21.19 20.61
C CYS A 192 -17.18 -21.54 20.37
N SER A 193 -17.48 -22.15 19.22
CA SER A 193 -18.84 -22.59 18.87
C SER A 193 -19.39 -23.67 19.83
N PRO A 194 -20.71 -23.67 20.11
CA PRO A 194 -21.28 -23.00 21.26
C PRO A 194 -20.84 -23.61 22.61
N THR A 195 -20.58 -22.70 23.55
CA THR A 195 -20.39 -22.92 24.98
C THR A 195 -21.58 -23.62 25.67
N PRO A 196 -21.36 -24.22 26.87
CA PRO A 196 -20.09 -24.30 27.57
C PRO A 196 -19.49 -25.70 27.43
N VAL A 197 -18.30 -25.78 26.84
CA VAL A 197 -17.49 -26.98 26.89
C VAL A 197 -16.43 -26.76 27.97
N THR A 198 -16.76 -27.15 29.20
CA THR A 198 -15.87 -27.01 30.39
C THR A 198 -14.76 -28.07 30.43
N ASN A 199 -14.48 -28.70 29.30
CA ASN A 199 -13.40 -29.68 29.13
C ASN A 199 -12.42 -29.06 28.11
N GLY A 200 -11.14 -28.97 28.46
CA GLY A 200 -10.07 -28.32 27.70
C GLY A 200 -9.75 -28.89 26.31
N THR A 201 -10.64 -29.66 25.69
CA THR A 201 -10.61 -30.04 24.26
C THR A 201 -11.93 -29.80 23.54
N GLY A 202 -12.92 -29.23 24.24
CA GLY A 202 -14.26 -29.03 23.73
C GLY A 202 -14.48 -27.71 22.99
N CYS A 203 -13.61 -26.72 23.23
CA CYS A 203 -13.58 -25.50 22.42
C CYS A 203 -13.24 -25.84 20.97
N ALA A 204 -14.02 -25.26 20.06
CA ALA A 204 -13.86 -25.42 18.62
C ALA A 204 -13.96 -24.06 17.95
N TRP A 205 -12.87 -23.60 17.33
CA TRP A 205 -12.84 -22.37 16.55
C TRP A 205 -13.24 -22.64 15.12
N ALA A 206 -14.15 -21.85 14.58
CA ALA A 206 -14.58 -21.98 13.20
C ALA A 206 -13.78 -21.06 12.28
N PHE A 207 -13.49 -21.55 11.08
CA PHE A 207 -12.85 -20.79 10.02
C PHE A 207 -13.27 -21.31 8.64
N SER A 208 -13.01 -20.52 7.60
CA SER A 208 -13.02 -20.98 6.22
C SER A 208 -11.66 -20.78 5.58
N GLU A 209 -11.33 -21.63 4.64
CA GLU A 209 -10.19 -21.51 3.76
C GLU A 209 -10.64 -21.50 2.30
N PHE A 210 -9.80 -20.90 1.47
CA PHE A 210 -10.09 -20.67 0.07
C PHE A 210 -8.85 -21.05 -0.73
N PRO A 211 -8.80 -22.30 -1.25
CA PRO A 211 -7.70 -22.73 -2.08
C PRO A 211 -7.71 -21.98 -3.42
N TYR A 212 -6.52 -21.66 -3.93
CA TYR A 212 -6.37 -21.02 -5.23
C TYR A 212 -5.21 -21.63 -6.01
N THR A 213 -5.18 -21.39 -7.32
CA THR A 213 -4.05 -21.84 -8.15
C THR A 213 -2.89 -20.86 -8.03
N ALA A 214 -1.79 -21.24 -7.39
CA ALA A 214 -0.61 -20.38 -7.23
C ALA A 214 0.47 -20.62 -8.30
N THR A 215 1.20 -19.56 -8.65
CA THR A 215 2.52 -19.63 -9.28
C THR A 215 3.62 -19.85 -8.21
N PRO A 216 4.76 -20.51 -8.53
CA PRO A 216 5.81 -20.80 -7.54
C PRO A 216 6.42 -19.59 -6.81
N ALA A 217 6.21 -18.37 -7.31
CA ALA A 217 6.72 -17.15 -6.72
C ALA A 217 5.75 -16.47 -5.73
N ASP A 218 4.49 -16.92 -5.63
CA ASP A 218 3.39 -16.21 -4.96
C ASP A 218 2.57 -17.11 -4.01
N THR A 219 3.22 -18.01 -3.25
CA THR A 219 2.47 -18.90 -2.35
C THR A 219 2.23 -18.27 -0.99
N VAL A 220 1.01 -17.79 -0.77
CA VAL A 220 0.44 -17.53 0.57
C VAL A 220 -0.15 -18.83 1.11
N ALA A 221 0.08 -19.08 2.38
CA ALA A 221 -0.50 -20.17 3.13
C ALA A 221 -1.24 -19.66 4.37
N ALA A 222 -2.33 -20.33 4.72
CA ALA A 222 -3.08 -20.09 5.94
C ALA A 222 -2.76 -21.20 6.96
N GLY A 223 -2.57 -20.80 8.21
CA GLY A 223 -2.38 -21.71 9.34
C GLY A 223 -3.37 -21.41 10.45
N TYR A 224 -3.78 -22.47 11.13
CA TYR A 224 -4.67 -22.43 12.27
C TYR A 224 -4.12 -23.35 13.35
N ALA A 225 -4.04 -22.89 14.58
CA ALA A 225 -3.54 -23.71 15.68
C ALA A 225 -4.13 -23.26 17.01
N GLY A 226 -4.38 -24.21 17.88
CA GLY A 226 -4.74 -23.96 19.26
C GLY A 226 -3.95 -24.88 20.18
N ASP A 227 -3.69 -24.42 21.39
CA ASP A 227 -3.03 -25.20 22.43
C ASP A 227 -3.41 -24.64 23.82
N PHE A 228 -2.75 -25.14 24.85
CA PHE A 228 -2.95 -24.66 26.21
C PHE A 228 -2.47 -23.23 26.40
N TYR A 229 -3.27 -22.42 27.10
CA TYR A 229 -2.97 -21.02 27.37
C TYR A 229 -1.58 -20.81 28.03
N ASP A 230 -1.17 -21.71 28.94
CA ASP A 230 0.14 -21.63 29.60
C ASP A 230 1.34 -21.75 28.63
N SER A 231 1.13 -22.34 27.45
CA SER A 231 2.14 -22.45 26.39
C SER A 231 2.15 -21.26 25.44
N PHE A 232 1.13 -20.39 25.46
CA PHE A 232 0.89 -19.35 24.46
C PHE A 232 2.13 -18.53 24.11
N GLN A 233 2.82 -18.00 25.12
CA GLN A 233 4.02 -17.18 24.90
C GLN A 233 5.19 -17.98 24.31
N THR A 234 5.34 -19.25 24.70
CA THR A 234 6.39 -20.14 24.21
C THR A 234 6.09 -20.56 22.76
N ASP A 235 4.83 -20.87 22.47
CA ASP A 235 4.36 -21.25 21.15
C ASP A 235 4.50 -20.11 20.13
N LEU A 236 4.16 -18.88 20.53
CA LEU A 236 4.36 -17.67 19.72
C LEU A 236 5.84 -17.39 19.38
N GLN A 237 6.78 -17.91 20.15
CA GLN A 237 8.23 -17.73 19.93
C GLN A 237 8.89 -18.95 19.29
N SER A 238 8.16 -20.06 19.13
CA SER A 238 8.71 -21.33 18.67
C SER A 238 8.52 -21.50 17.18
N SER A 239 9.63 -21.58 16.42
CA SER A 239 9.57 -21.96 15.01
C SER A 239 9.22 -23.43 14.78
N ALA A 240 9.19 -24.24 15.85
CA ALA A 240 8.85 -25.66 15.81
C ALA A 240 7.36 -25.90 16.11
N TRP A 241 6.62 -24.85 16.50
CA TRP A 241 5.19 -24.91 16.74
C TRP A 241 4.43 -24.12 15.67
N PRO A 242 3.32 -24.65 15.13
CA PRO A 242 2.94 -26.07 15.19
C PRO A 242 3.94 -26.88 14.35
N GLY A 243 4.19 -28.14 14.71
CA GLY A 243 5.23 -28.98 14.07
C GLY A 243 4.93 -29.42 12.64
N PHE A 244 4.53 -28.49 11.75
CA PHE A 244 4.27 -28.78 10.35
C PHE A 244 5.58 -29.05 9.59
N SER A 245 5.56 -30.06 8.72
CA SER A 245 6.72 -30.41 7.89
C SER A 245 6.99 -29.42 6.74
N ASN A 246 6.05 -28.50 6.47
CA ASN A 246 6.14 -27.51 5.39
C ASN A 246 6.75 -26.17 5.84
N GLY A 247 7.20 -26.04 7.09
CA GLY A 247 7.83 -24.83 7.61
C GLY A 247 6.87 -23.66 7.84
N LEU A 248 5.56 -23.91 7.87
CA LEU A 248 4.59 -22.92 8.34
C LEU A 248 4.67 -22.79 9.86
N SER A 249 4.83 -21.56 10.35
CA SER A 249 4.86 -21.28 11.78
C SER A 249 4.44 -19.84 12.03
N PRO A 250 3.62 -19.56 13.06
CA PRO A 250 3.28 -18.21 13.48
C PRO A 250 4.47 -17.42 14.01
N ALA A 251 5.53 -18.09 14.48
CA ALA A 251 6.78 -17.45 14.92
C ALA A 251 7.69 -17.04 13.74
N SER A 252 7.34 -17.42 12.51
CA SER A 252 8.12 -17.06 11.32
C SER A 252 8.11 -15.53 11.11
N PRO A 253 9.25 -14.91 10.75
CA PRO A 253 9.29 -13.49 10.40
C PRO A 253 8.55 -13.16 9.09
N ALA A 254 8.00 -14.18 8.42
CA ALA A 254 7.15 -14.09 7.24
C ALA A 254 5.65 -14.25 7.54
N SER A 255 5.30 -14.46 8.81
CA SER A 255 3.93 -14.68 9.27
C SER A 255 3.33 -13.45 9.91
N VAL A 256 2.04 -13.24 9.66
CA VAL A 256 1.21 -12.26 10.37
C VAL A 256 0.00 -12.99 10.94
N ILE A 257 -0.16 -12.93 12.26
CA ILE A 257 -1.32 -13.48 12.95
C ILE A 257 -2.53 -12.61 12.62
N THR A 258 -3.59 -13.24 12.13
CA THR A 258 -4.82 -12.61 11.63
C THR A 258 -5.98 -12.71 12.61
N SER A 259 -5.91 -13.63 13.58
CA SER A 259 -6.86 -13.65 14.69
C SER A 259 -6.25 -14.34 15.89
N LEU A 260 -6.78 -13.97 17.05
CA LEU A 260 -6.43 -14.51 18.35
C LEU A 260 -7.74 -14.74 19.10
N ASP A 261 -7.86 -15.87 19.76
CA ASP A 261 -8.90 -16.10 20.74
C ASP A 261 -8.31 -16.72 21.99
N LEU A 262 -8.49 -16.04 23.12
CA LEU A 262 -8.02 -16.49 24.41
C LEU A 262 -9.21 -16.99 25.21
N GLU A 263 -9.09 -18.22 25.72
CA GLU A 263 -10.13 -18.85 26.53
C GLU A 263 -9.52 -19.33 27.85
N PRO A 264 -9.12 -18.41 28.75
CA PRO A 264 -8.46 -18.77 30.00
C PRO A 264 -9.31 -19.70 30.87
N ALA A 265 -10.64 -19.55 30.82
CA ALA A 265 -11.58 -20.42 31.55
C ALA A 265 -11.50 -21.89 31.10
N SER A 266 -11.15 -22.13 29.84
CA SER A 266 -10.97 -23.46 29.25
C SER A 266 -9.48 -23.87 29.16
N VAL A 267 -8.58 -23.01 29.64
CA VAL A 267 -7.11 -23.15 29.57
C VAL A 267 -6.63 -23.30 28.12
N LEU A 268 -7.28 -22.63 27.18
CA LEU A 268 -6.98 -22.76 25.75
C LEU A 268 -6.76 -21.41 25.08
N PHE A 269 -6.07 -21.43 23.95
CA PHE A 269 -6.08 -20.35 22.98
C PHE A 269 -6.15 -20.92 21.57
N GLY A 270 -6.68 -20.12 20.65
CA GLY A 270 -6.59 -20.34 19.21
C GLY A 270 -5.89 -19.15 18.56
N LEU A 271 -5.17 -19.40 17.48
CA LEU A 271 -4.79 -18.36 16.51
C LEU A 271 -4.91 -18.82 15.06
N SER A 272 -5.11 -17.84 14.18
CA SER A 272 -4.92 -17.99 12.74
C SER A 272 -3.81 -17.08 12.27
N TRP A 273 -3.06 -17.48 11.25
CA TRP A 273 -2.05 -16.64 10.62
C TRP A 273 -1.96 -16.89 9.11
N VAL A 274 -1.38 -15.93 8.41
CA VAL A 274 -0.97 -16.09 7.02
C VAL A 274 0.55 -15.99 6.92
N GLN A 275 1.15 -16.82 6.06
CA GLN A 275 2.59 -16.81 5.78
C GLN A 275 2.81 -16.69 4.27
N SER A 276 3.71 -15.82 3.83
CA SER A 276 4.08 -15.66 2.41
C SER A 276 5.58 -15.84 2.20
N ALA A 277 5.95 -16.44 1.07
CA ALA A 277 7.36 -16.59 0.67
C ALA A 277 8.03 -15.26 0.28
N GLN A 278 7.25 -14.23 -0.09
CA GLN A 278 7.80 -12.95 -0.60
C GLN A 278 8.14 -11.93 0.48
N GLN A 279 7.58 -12.08 1.69
CA GLN A 279 7.65 -11.04 2.72
C GLN A 279 8.29 -11.61 3.97
N THR A 280 9.38 -10.98 4.43
CA THR A 280 10.09 -11.38 5.64
C THR A 280 10.45 -10.15 6.46
N GLY A 281 10.78 -10.37 7.74
CA GLY A 281 11.29 -9.33 8.61
C GLY A 281 10.21 -8.56 9.37
N PHE A 282 9.13 -9.22 9.78
CA PHE A 282 8.19 -8.62 10.72
C PHE A 282 8.66 -8.74 12.18
N LEU A 283 8.37 -7.72 12.98
CA LEU A 283 8.51 -7.71 14.44
C LEU A 283 7.14 -7.77 15.09
N MET A 284 6.78 -8.95 15.61
CA MET A 284 5.60 -9.14 16.43
C MET A 284 5.81 -8.62 17.85
N GLN A 285 4.78 -8.02 18.42
CA GLN A 285 4.67 -7.74 19.85
C GLN A 285 3.31 -8.19 20.39
N GLN A 286 3.30 -8.60 21.65
CA GLN A 286 2.09 -8.89 22.41
C GLN A 286 1.97 -7.86 23.52
N ASN A 287 0.77 -7.32 23.70
CA ASN A 287 0.46 -6.37 24.75
C ASN A 287 -0.91 -6.69 25.36
N THR A 288 -1.13 -6.22 26.59
CA THR A 288 -2.41 -6.36 27.30
C THR A 288 -2.77 -5.02 27.92
N VAL A 289 -4.01 -4.57 27.71
CA VAL A 289 -4.52 -3.27 28.17
C VAL A 289 -5.96 -3.40 28.68
N ALA A 290 -6.40 -2.46 29.50
CA ALA A 290 -7.83 -2.36 29.81
C ALA A 290 -8.62 -1.94 28.54
N PRO A 291 -9.89 -2.34 28.38
CA PRO A 291 -10.69 -1.98 27.20
C PRO A 291 -10.75 -0.48 26.93
N ALA A 292 -10.84 0.34 27.99
CA ALA A 292 -10.88 1.80 27.88
C ALA A 292 -9.57 2.40 27.32
N ASP A 293 -8.45 1.71 27.49
CA ASP A 293 -7.13 2.16 27.05
C ASP A 293 -6.77 1.66 25.65
N LEU A 294 -7.58 0.77 25.05
CA LEU A 294 -7.27 0.17 23.75
C LEU A 294 -7.12 1.20 22.63
N GLN A 295 -7.93 2.27 22.63
CA GLN A 295 -7.77 3.33 21.63
C GLN A 295 -6.43 4.08 21.81
N ALA A 296 -6.01 4.35 23.04
CA ALA A 296 -4.73 4.99 23.30
C ALA A 296 -3.57 4.07 22.92
N ALA A 297 -3.68 2.77 23.21
CA ALA A 297 -2.74 1.76 22.78
C ALA A 297 -2.65 1.68 21.25
N ALA A 298 -3.78 1.64 20.55
CA ALA A 298 -3.82 1.66 19.09
C ALA A 298 -3.13 2.90 18.50
N THR A 299 -3.37 4.08 19.09
CA THR A 299 -2.67 5.31 18.70
C THR A 299 -1.16 5.21 18.91
N HIS A 300 -0.71 4.62 20.02
CA HIS A 300 0.71 4.40 20.28
C HIS A 300 1.36 3.44 19.29
N GLU A 301 0.70 2.31 19.00
CA GLU A 301 1.15 1.33 18.00
C GLU A 301 1.28 1.98 16.63
N GLY A 302 0.26 2.73 16.20
CA GLY A 302 0.29 3.42 14.92
C GLY A 302 1.42 4.45 14.82
N ALA A 303 1.66 5.23 15.88
CA ALA A 303 2.78 6.15 15.97
C ALA A 303 4.16 5.45 15.93
N ALA A 304 4.22 4.20 16.37
CA ALA A 304 5.41 3.36 16.32
C ALA A 304 5.55 2.58 14.98
N GLY A 305 4.70 2.86 13.99
CA GLY A 305 4.69 2.14 12.70
C GLY A 305 4.23 0.69 12.82
N ARG A 306 3.42 0.38 13.83
CA ARG A 306 2.85 -0.95 14.07
C ARG A 306 1.38 -1.00 13.70
N VAL A 307 0.95 -2.17 13.26
CA VAL A 307 -0.46 -2.48 12.98
C VAL A 307 -0.93 -3.55 13.96
N ILE A 308 -2.04 -3.31 14.65
CA ILE A 308 -2.71 -4.33 15.47
C ILE A 308 -3.44 -5.29 14.52
N THR A 309 -3.06 -6.55 14.55
CA THR A 309 -3.57 -7.56 13.61
C THR A 309 -4.41 -8.66 14.25
N ALA A 310 -4.41 -8.76 15.57
CA ALA A 310 -5.24 -9.72 16.30
C ALA A 310 -5.46 -9.23 17.72
N LEU A 311 -6.61 -9.54 18.30
CA LEU A 311 -6.96 -9.19 19.67
C LEU A 311 -8.00 -10.16 20.23
N SER A 312 -8.05 -10.30 21.56
CA SER A 312 -9.05 -11.08 22.26
C SER A 312 -9.23 -10.57 23.70
N ASP A 313 -10.40 -10.82 24.29
CA ASP A 313 -10.64 -10.60 25.71
C ASP A 313 -9.86 -11.64 26.54
N ASN A 314 -9.31 -11.19 27.65
CA ASN A 314 -8.54 -11.97 28.61
C ASN A 314 -9.02 -11.58 30.01
N ASN A 315 -10.18 -12.08 30.39
CA ASN A 315 -10.82 -11.82 31.67
C ASN A 315 -11.01 -10.32 31.96
N GLY A 316 -11.57 -9.57 31.00
CA GLY A 316 -11.84 -8.14 31.13
C GLY A 316 -10.66 -7.23 30.77
N GLN A 317 -9.58 -7.78 30.24
CA GLN A 317 -8.49 -7.05 29.60
C GLN A 317 -8.39 -7.45 28.14
N ILE A 318 -8.04 -6.52 27.25
CA ILE A 318 -7.79 -6.84 25.85
C ILE A 318 -6.32 -7.21 25.69
N THR A 319 -6.06 -8.44 25.26
CA THR A 319 -4.73 -8.85 24.77
C THR A 319 -4.72 -8.70 23.26
N TYR A 320 -3.68 -8.05 22.72
CA TYR A 320 -3.54 -7.83 21.29
C TYR A 320 -2.13 -8.13 20.80
N LEU A 321 -2.03 -8.45 19.52
CA LEU A 321 -0.79 -8.64 18.78
C LEU A 321 -0.65 -7.53 17.75
N SER A 322 0.56 -6.96 17.67
CA SER A 322 0.90 -5.95 16.67
C SER A 322 2.17 -6.29 15.91
N TYR A 323 2.25 -5.85 14.67
CA TYR A 323 3.40 -6.09 13.79
C TYR A 323 3.95 -4.79 13.21
N ALA A 324 5.27 -4.68 13.17
CA ALA A 324 6.00 -3.69 12.36
C ALA A 324 6.92 -4.40 11.38
N TRP A 325 7.25 -3.75 10.26
CA TRP A 325 8.25 -4.26 9.33
C TRP A 325 9.63 -3.73 9.71
N LEU A 326 10.64 -4.61 9.84
CA LEU A 326 12.00 -4.22 10.21
C LEU A 326 12.60 -3.18 9.28
N ALA A 327 12.27 -3.27 7.98
CA ALA A 327 12.73 -2.33 6.97
C ALA A 327 11.90 -1.04 6.92
N ASP A 328 10.71 -1.01 7.52
CA ASP A 328 9.87 0.19 7.60
C ASP A 328 10.06 0.90 8.93
N THR A 329 10.88 1.95 8.91
CA THR A 329 11.22 2.74 10.09
C THR A 329 10.48 4.08 10.14
N ALA A 330 9.59 4.32 9.18
CA ALA A 330 9.20 5.68 8.85
C ALA A 330 7.70 5.84 8.63
N THR A 331 6.98 4.77 8.25
CA THR A 331 5.53 4.82 8.12
C THR A 331 4.88 5.00 9.49
N ILE A 332 4.03 6.01 9.59
CA ILE A 332 3.17 6.26 10.75
C ILE A 332 1.74 5.89 10.35
N TYR A 333 1.04 5.21 11.25
CA TYR A 333 -0.37 4.88 11.09
C TYR A 333 -1.25 5.63 12.07
N GLU A 334 -2.45 5.92 11.62
CA GLU A 334 -3.58 6.20 12.50
C GLU A 334 -4.36 4.90 12.68
N ALA A 335 -4.53 4.46 13.93
CA ALA A 335 -5.35 3.31 14.26
C ALA A 335 -6.55 3.73 15.11
N ARG A 336 -7.69 3.10 14.84
CA ARG A 336 -8.98 3.38 15.48
C ARG A 336 -9.61 2.09 15.98
N ALA A 337 -9.83 2.02 17.29
CA ALA A 337 -10.58 0.95 17.93
C ALA A 337 -12.06 1.34 18.04
N VAL A 338 -12.96 0.44 17.65
CA VAL A 338 -14.40 0.65 17.68
C VAL A 338 -15.05 -0.52 18.41
N PHE A 339 -15.61 -0.23 19.58
CA PHE A 339 -16.43 -1.16 20.35
C PHE A 339 -17.88 -1.09 19.86
N THR A 340 -18.49 -2.25 19.61
CA THR A 340 -19.84 -2.33 19.06
C THR A 340 -20.50 -3.64 19.47
N PRO A 341 -21.83 -3.66 19.71
CA PRO A 341 -22.59 -4.91 19.73
C PRO A 341 -22.42 -5.67 18.41
N THR A 342 -22.56 -7.00 18.44
CA THR A 342 -22.42 -7.88 17.28
C THR A 342 -23.27 -7.42 16.09
N ALA A 343 -24.55 -7.08 16.33
CA ALA A 343 -25.48 -6.62 15.30
C ALA A 343 -25.05 -5.30 14.60
N GLY A 344 -24.19 -4.50 15.25
CA GLY A 344 -23.66 -3.25 14.70
C GLY A 344 -22.31 -3.40 13.99
N ALA A 345 -21.65 -4.56 14.11
CA ALA A 345 -20.26 -4.72 13.70
C ALA A 345 -20.03 -4.51 12.19
N VAL A 346 -20.91 -5.03 11.34
CA VAL A 346 -20.82 -4.84 9.88
C VAL A 346 -20.92 -3.36 9.50
N ALA A 347 -21.82 -2.61 10.15
CA ALA A 347 -21.99 -1.18 9.90
C ALA A 347 -20.79 -0.35 10.41
N ALA A 348 -20.20 -0.76 11.54
CA ALA A 348 -18.99 -0.15 12.08
C ALA A 348 -17.79 -0.37 11.15
N ALA A 349 -17.59 -1.58 10.63
CA ALA A 349 -16.56 -1.89 9.63
C ALA A 349 -16.73 -1.05 8.36
N ALA A 350 -17.95 -0.97 7.81
CA ALA A 350 -18.25 -0.13 6.64
C ALA A 350 -17.98 1.37 6.90
N THR A 351 -18.15 1.83 8.14
CA THR A 351 -17.86 3.22 8.52
C THR A 351 -16.35 3.49 8.58
N LEU A 352 -15.57 2.55 9.12
CA LEU A 352 -14.10 2.60 9.10
C LEU A 352 -13.58 2.67 7.66
N ALA A 353 -14.06 1.78 6.80
CA ALA A 353 -13.71 1.76 5.37
C ALA A 353 -14.00 3.09 4.67
N LYS A 354 -15.19 3.68 4.89
CA LYS A 354 -15.55 5.01 4.34
C LYS A 354 -14.63 6.14 4.80
N GLN A 355 -13.97 5.97 5.94
CA GLN A 355 -13.01 6.92 6.49
C GLN A 355 -11.56 6.62 6.08
N GLY A 356 -11.34 5.59 5.26
CA GLY A 356 -10.03 5.20 4.75
C GLY A 356 -9.24 4.24 5.63
N TYR A 357 -9.85 3.74 6.70
CA TYR A 357 -9.27 2.67 7.51
C TYR A 357 -9.50 1.31 6.84
N ILE A 358 -8.44 0.52 6.81
CA ILE A 358 -8.46 -0.91 6.49
C ILE A 358 -8.75 -1.66 7.79
N LEU A 359 -9.62 -2.65 7.77
CA LEU A 359 -9.89 -3.46 8.94
C LEU A 359 -8.71 -4.40 9.19
N THR A 360 -7.99 -4.19 10.30
CA THR A 360 -6.79 -4.95 10.62
C THR A 360 -6.95 -5.91 11.77
N ALA A 361 -7.96 -5.76 12.62
CA ALA A 361 -8.26 -6.76 13.62
C ALA A 361 -9.75 -6.77 13.97
N THR A 362 -10.27 -7.96 14.25
CA THR A 362 -11.58 -8.17 14.84
C THR A 362 -11.44 -9.15 16.00
N GLY A 363 -12.18 -8.93 17.08
CA GLY A 363 -12.25 -9.89 18.16
C GLY A 363 -13.35 -9.56 19.15
N GLN A 364 -13.54 -10.45 20.10
CA GLN A 364 -14.48 -10.23 21.20
C GLN A 364 -13.92 -9.16 22.14
N ALA A 365 -14.78 -8.24 22.55
CA ALA A 365 -14.44 -7.16 23.46
C ALA A 365 -14.75 -7.50 24.93
N ASP A 366 -15.79 -8.31 25.15
CA ASP A 366 -16.21 -8.72 26.49
C ASP A 366 -17.09 -9.98 26.45
N SER A 367 -17.36 -10.52 27.63
CA SER A 367 -18.24 -11.69 27.83
C SER A 367 -19.72 -11.45 27.50
N SER A 368 -20.13 -10.21 27.20
CA SER A 368 -21.50 -9.89 26.78
C SER A 368 -21.70 -10.07 25.27
N GLY A 369 -20.66 -10.48 24.55
CA GLY A 369 -20.69 -10.66 23.10
C GLY A 369 -20.46 -9.36 22.32
N ASN A 370 -20.08 -8.27 23.00
CA ASN A 370 -19.65 -7.08 22.27
C ASN A 370 -18.35 -7.39 21.54
N LEU A 371 -18.20 -6.77 20.37
CA LEU A 371 -17.05 -6.92 19.51
C LEU A 371 -16.22 -5.64 19.53
N VAL A 372 -14.94 -5.79 19.20
CA VAL A 372 -14.07 -4.67 18.88
C VAL A 372 -13.42 -4.87 17.52
N LEU A 373 -13.41 -3.79 16.77
CA LEU A 373 -12.82 -3.68 15.43
C LEU A 373 -11.67 -2.68 15.51
N VAL A 374 -10.52 -3.02 14.94
CA VAL A 374 -9.42 -2.07 14.76
C VAL A 374 -9.29 -1.77 13.27
N GLY A 375 -9.51 -0.51 12.93
CA GLY A 375 -9.20 0.02 11.62
C GLY A 375 -7.84 0.71 11.65
N THR A 376 -7.00 0.48 10.65
CA THR A 376 -5.70 1.14 10.51
C THR A 376 -5.60 1.81 9.15
N ARG A 377 -5.12 3.05 9.11
CA ARG A 377 -4.77 3.76 7.88
C ARG A 377 -3.43 4.41 8.04
N VAL A 378 -2.79 4.72 6.93
CA VAL A 378 -1.57 5.49 6.96
C VAL A 378 -1.89 6.95 7.28
N GLU A 379 -1.09 7.59 8.13
CA GLU A 379 -1.37 8.94 8.61
C GLU A 379 -1.58 9.90 7.43
N GLY A 380 -2.69 10.66 7.47
CA GLY A 380 -3.10 11.56 6.40
C GLY A 380 -3.79 10.91 5.18
N ASP A 381 -3.80 9.57 5.05
CA ASP A 381 -4.58 8.88 4.01
C ASP A 381 -6.04 8.75 4.44
N SER A 382 -6.92 9.52 3.81
CA SER A 382 -8.36 9.53 4.08
C SER A 382 -9.20 9.00 2.91
N LEU A 383 -8.56 8.37 1.92
CA LEU A 383 -9.27 7.81 0.78
C LEU A 383 -10.16 6.64 1.23
N PRO A 384 -11.47 6.65 0.94
CA PRO A 384 -12.35 5.55 1.28
C PRO A 384 -11.84 4.22 0.72
N ARG A 385 -11.88 3.16 1.54
CA ARG A 385 -11.52 1.80 1.14
C ARG A 385 -12.70 1.08 0.49
N PRO A 386 -12.49 0.36 -0.63
CA PRO A 386 -13.43 -0.62 -1.13
C PRO A 386 -13.77 -1.64 -0.04
N PHE A 387 -15.06 -1.73 0.30
CA PHE A 387 -15.56 -2.64 1.33
C PHE A 387 -16.88 -3.26 0.88
N VAL A 388 -17.05 -4.54 1.17
CA VAL A 388 -18.29 -5.27 0.99
C VAL A 388 -18.53 -6.20 2.17
N ALA A 389 -19.80 -6.40 2.50
CA ALA A 389 -20.22 -7.47 3.41
C ALA A 389 -21.04 -8.48 2.61
N ALA A 390 -20.73 -9.77 2.78
CA ALA A 390 -21.38 -10.86 2.07
C ALA A 390 -21.99 -11.85 3.06
N GLN A 391 -23.24 -12.24 2.82
CA GLN A 391 -23.94 -13.29 3.55
C GLN A 391 -24.37 -14.39 2.59
N GLY A 392 -24.14 -15.64 2.99
CA GLY A 392 -24.46 -16.81 2.20
C GLY A 392 -23.44 -17.10 1.08
N SER A 393 -23.39 -18.37 0.68
CA SER A 393 -22.34 -18.89 -0.22
C SER A 393 -22.24 -18.16 -1.57
N LEU A 394 -23.36 -17.75 -2.16
CA LEU A 394 -23.37 -17.04 -3.44
C LEU A 394 -22.75 -15.64 -3.35
N GLN A 395 -23.05 -14.87 -2.29
CA GLN A 395 -22.50 -13.53 -2.13
C GLN A 395 -21.02 -13.58 -1.76
N VAL A 396 -20.62 -14.55 -0.92
CA VAL A 396 -19.21 -14.76 -0.56
C VAL A 396 -18.39 -15.11 -1.81
N THR A 397 -18.90 -16.01 -2.65
CA THR A 397 -18.26 -16.36 -3.93
C THR A 397 -18.16 -15.12 -4.84
N ALA A 398 -19.21 -14.30 -4.93
CA ALA A 398 -19.20 -13.09 -5.76
C ALA A 398 -18.22 -12.02 -5.26
N MET A 399 -18.17 -11.80 -3.94
CA MET A 399 -17.19 -10.93 -3.28
C MET A 399 -15.76 -11.33 -3.68
N GLN A 400 -15.45 -12.62 -3.62
CA GLN A 400 -14.12 -13.14 -3.95
C GLN A 400 -13.79 -13.03 -5.44
N GLN A 401 -14.74 -13.33 -6.32
CA GLN A 401 -14.57 -13.16 -7.78
C GLN A 401 -14.31 -11.71 -8.19
N GLN A 402 -14.71 -10.73 -7.37
CA GLN A 402 -14.44 -9.32 -7.57
C GLN A 402 -13.08 -8.86 -7.00
N GLY A 403 -12.33 -9.79 -6.40
CA GLY A 403 -11.00 -9.59 -5.84
C GLY A 403 -10.98 -9.08 -4.39
N TYR A 404 -12.07 -9.20 -3.64
CA TYR A 404 -12.08 -8.86 -2.22
C TYR A 404 -11.50 -10.00 -1.38
N ALA A 405 -10.56 -9.68 -0.49
CA ALA A 405 -10.02 -10.60 0.49
C ALA A 405 -10.90 -10.60 1.77
N PRO A 406 -11.17 -11.77 2.38
CA PRO A 406 -11.93 -11.85 3.61
C PRO A 406 -11.08 -11.43 4.82
N VAL A 407 -11.36 -10.24 5.36
CA VAL A 407 -10.64 -9.66 6.52
C VAL A 407 -11.34 -9.90 7.85
N GLY A 408 -12.48 -10.59 7.86
CA GLY A 408 -13.18 -10.95 9.08
C GLY A 408 -14.49 -11.68 8.80
N VAL A 409 -15.01 -12.40 9.79
CA VAL A 409 -16.32 -13.04 9.74
C VAL A 409 -17.05 -12.75 11.04
N ILE A 410 -18.20 -12.08 10.94
CA ILE A 410 -19.07 -11.76 12.07
C ILE A 410 -20.17 -12.80 12.16
N VAL A 411 -20.36 -13.37 13.36
CA VAL A 411 -21.41 -14.34 13.66
C VAL A 411 -22.48 -13.70 14.53
N ASP A 412 -23.64 -13.42 13.95
CA ASP A 412 -24.83 -12.93 14.63
C ASP A 412 -25.94 -13.99 14.60
N LEU A 413 -26.01 -14.77 15.68
CA LEU A 413 -26.98 -15.88 15.81
C LEU A 413 -28.44 -15.40 15.91
N THR A 414 -28.69 -14.09 15.99
CA THR A 414 -30.05 -13.55 15.94
C THR A 414 -30.59 -13.44 14.52
N GLN A 415 -29.73 -13.58 13.50
CA GLN A 415 -30.09 -13.50 12.09
C GLN A 415 -30.33 -14.89 11.48
N THR A 416 -31.13 -14.93 10.40
CA THR A 416 -31.40 -16.16 9.64
C THR A 416 -30.15 -16.70 8.93
N ASP A 417 -29.30 -15.80 8.44
CA ASP A 417 -27.96 -16.14 7.93
C ASP A 417 -26.94 -15.53 8.89
N PRO A 418 -26.42 -16.30 9.85
CA PRO A 418 -25.69 -15.72 10.97
C PRO A 418 -24.27 -15.29 10.58
N TYR A 419 -23.75 -15.68 9.40
CA TYR A 419 -22.36 -15.43 9.00
C TYR A 419 -22.27 -14.26 8.01
N ALA A 420 -21.67 -13.15 8.45
CA ALA A 420 -21.35 -12.01 7.60
C ALA A 420 -19.84 -11.94 7.36
N TYR A 421 -19.41 -12.20 6.12
CA TYR A 421 -18.02 -12.08 5.69
C TYR A 421 -17.72 -10.64 5.32
N LEU A 422 -16.64 -10.09 5.89
CA LEU A 422 -16.16 -8.74 5.62
C LEU A 422 -15.06 -8.82 4.56
N GLY A 423 -15.27 -8.15 3.42
CA GLY A 423 -14.34 -8.13 2.31
C GLY A 423 -13.73 -6.76 2.06
N GLU A 424 -12.42 -6.68 1.88
CA GLU A 424 -11.68 -5.46 1.52
C GLU A 424 -10.80 -5.67 0.27
N ARG A 425 -10.51 -4.56 -0.44
CA ARG A 425 -9.70 -4.56 -1.68
C ARG A 425 -8.91 -3.27 -1.84
#